data_AF-A0A352UBM1-F1
#
_entry.id   AF-A0A352UBM1-F1
#
_cell.length_a   1.000
_cell.length_b   1.000
_cell.length_c   1.000
_cell.angle_alpha   90.00
_cell.angle_beta   90.00
_cell.angle_gamma   90.00
#
_symmetry.space_group_name_H-M   'P 1'
#
loop_
_entity.id
_entity.type
_entity.pdbx_description
1 polymer ?
#
loop_
_entity_poly.entity_id
_entity_poly.type
_entity_poly.pdbx_seq_one_letter_code
_entity_poly.pdbx_strand_id
1 'polypeptide(L)'
;MRIVERSLQIPIRWDRNILSDIRDSVSEHLGGDSIPVRFIVSESSGRYMSVEVGVLEPTNSETLPAMPDIFHLAKRSWENTDSFNAVFIVPTGIGAEIGGHAGDATPVARMLAQVCDTLITHPNVVNASDVNEMPDNGLYVEGS
;
A
#
# COMPACT_ATOMS: atom_id res chain seq x y z
N MET A 1 -2.24 -2.30 24.72
CA MET A 1 -2.20 -1.20 23.75
C MET A 1 -3.46 -1.27 22.91
N ARG A 2 -3.87 -0.18 22.26
CA ARG A 2 -5.03 -0.18 21.35
C ARG A 2 -4.69 0.51 20.04
N ILE A 3 -5.32 0.08 18.96
CA ILE A 3 -5.26 0.78 17.68
C ILE A 3 -6.53 1.64 17.57
N VAL A 4 -6.34 2.93 17.32
CA VAL A 4 -7.43 3.88 17.06
C VAL A 4 -7.22 4.53 15.70
N GLU A 5 -8.31 4.96 15.08
CA GLU A 5 -8.26 5.75 13.85
C GLU A 5 -8.45 7.23 14.18
N ARG A 6 -7.64 8.08 13.54
CA ARG A 6 -7.70 9.54 13.65
C ARG A 6 -7.83 10.14 12.25
N SER A 7 -8.89 10.88 12.01
CA SER A 7 -9.05 11.68 10.79
C SER A 7 -8.44 13.06 10.99
N LEU A 8 -7.52 13.46 10.12
CA LEU A 8 -6.79 14.72 10.19
C LEU A 8 -6.87 15.45 8.85
N GLN A 9 -6.68 16.77 8.89
CA GLN A 9 -6.37 17.56 7.69
C GLN A 9 -4.97 18.12 7.82
N ILE A 10 -4.11 17.79 6.85
CA ILE A 10 -2.71 18.25 6.84
C ILE A 10 -2.44 19.07 5.56
N PRO A 11 -1.58 20.10 5.63
CA PRO A 11 -1.26 20.91 4.47
C PRO A 11 -0.46 20.12 3.44
N ILE A 12 -0.75 20.35 2.16
CA ILE A 12 0.01 19.78 1.05
C ILE A 12 1.18 20.70 0.70
N ARG A 13 2.40 20.15 0.71
CA ARG A 13 3.65 20.83 0.36
C ARG A 13 4.45 19.98 -0.65
N TRP A 14 4.25 20.25 -1.93
CA TRP A 14 4.91 19.50 -3.03
C TRP A 14 6.34 19.99 -3.33
N ASP A 15 6.74 21.13 -2.80
CA ASP A 15 8.04 21.77 -3.04
C ASP A 15 9.17 21.19 -2.17
N ARG A 16 8.87 20.23 -1.30
CA ARG A 16 9.77 19.66 -0.30
C ARG A 16 9.69 18.14 -0.26
N ASN A 17 10.44 17.53 0.66
CA ASN A 17 10.33 16.11 0.95
C ASN A 17 8.95 15.82 1.59
N ILE A 18 8.00 15.41 0.76
CA ILE A 18 6.62 15.19 1.14
C ILE A 18 6.46 14.24 2.33
N LEU A 19 7.28 13.18 2.42
CA LEU A 19 7.19 12.21 3.51
C LEU A 19 7.63 12.82 4.85
N SER A 20 8.65 13.67 4.83
CA SER A 20 9.10 14.38 6.04
C SER A 20 8.06 15.40 6.48
N ASP A 21 7.46 16.14 5.55
CA ASP A 21 6.41 17.12 5.85
C ASP A 21 5.13 16.44 6.38
N ILE A 22 4.74 15.30 5.81
CA ILE A 22 3.62 14.49 6.31
C ILE A 22 3.93 13.98 7.72
N ARG A 23 5.12 13.40 7.95
CA ARG A 23 5.55 12.94 9.27
C ARG A 23 5.41 14.03 10.31
N ASP A 24 6.02 15.18 10.05
CA ASP A 24 6.05 16.29 11.00
C ASP A 24 4.63 16.81 11.27
N SER A 25 3.79 16.91 10.23
CA SER A 25 2.38 17.31 10.37
C SER A 25 1.58 16.29 11.19
N VAL A 26 1.74 14.99 10.94
CA VAL A 26 1.04 13.93 11.68
C VAL A 26 1.51 13.90 13.14
N SER A 27 2.81 13.97 13.39
CA SER A 27 3.37 14.01 14.75
C SER A 27 2.87 15.21 15.55
N GLU A 28 2.75 16.39 14.93
CA GLU A 28 2.18 17.59 15.56
C GLU A 28 0.72 17.37 16.00
N HIS A 29 -0.07 16.62 15.23
CA HIS A 29 -1.46 16.32 15.55
C HIS A 29 -1.63 15.20 16.59
N LEU A 30 -0.74 14.21 16.61
CA LEU A 30 -0.86 13.01 17.46
C LEU A 30 -0.29 13.18 18.88
N GLY A 31 0.69 14.08 19.08
CA GLY A 31 1.39 14.22 20.35
C GLY A 31 2.42 13.11 20.63
N GLY A 32 3.05 13.13 21.80
CA GLY A 32 4.26 12.35 22.09
C GLY A 32 4.07 10.88 22.49
N ASP A 33 2.88 10.46 22.90
CA ASP A 33 2.62 9.11 23.46
C ASP A 33 1.88 8.18 22.50
N SER A 34 2.14 8.28 21.19
CA SER A 34 1.48 7.45 20.20
C SER A 34 2.35 7.16 18.98
N ILE A 35 2.12 6.03 18.32
CA ILE A 35 2.87 5.61 17.12
C ILE A 35 1.91 5.49 15.94
N PRO A 36 2.10 6.24 14.85
CA PRO A 36 1.36 6.02 13.62
C PRO A 36 1.80 4.68 13.01
N VAL A 37 0.84 3.81 12.71
CA VAL A 37 1.06 2.47 12.13
C VAL A 37 0.41 2.30 10.76
N ARG A 38 -0.50 3.21 10.39
CA ARG A 38 -1.13 3.27 9.06
C ARG A 38 -1.39 4.71 8.69
N PHE A 39 -1.19 5.05 7.43
CA PHE A 39 -1.51 6.36 6.87
C PHE A 39 -2.26 6.17 5.55
N ILE A 40 -3.43 6.79 5.43
CA ILE A 40 -4.24 6.78 4.21
C ILE A 40 -4.54 8.23 3.84
N VAL A 41 -4.41 8.56 2.56
CA VAL A 41 -4.94 9.80 1.99
C VAL A 41 -6.32 9.48 1.42
N SER A 42 -7.38 9.97 2.05
CA SER A 42 -8.76 9.76 1.59
C SER A 42 -9.19 10.81 0.57
N GLU A 43 -8.63 12.02 0.66
CA GLU A 43 -8.85 13.09 -0.31
C GLU A 43 -7.61 13.98 -0.40
N SER A 44 -7.28 14.43 -1.61
CA SER A 44 -6.23 15.43 -1.85
C SER A 44 -6.78 16.53 -2.76
N SER A 45 -7.17 17.67 -2.18
CA SER A 45 -7.74 18.80 -2.93
C SER A 45 -7.13 20.14 -2.51
N GLY A 46 -6.68 20.93 -3.51
CA GLY A 46 -6.13 22.26 -3.28
C GLY A 46 -4.84 22.25 -2.45
N ARG A 47 -4.90 22.82 -1.24
CA ARG A 47 -3.75 23.01 -0.33
C ARG A 47 -3.76 22.07 0.88
N TYR A 48 -4.74 21.19 1.00
CA TYR A 48 -4.88 20.28 2.14
C TYR A 48 -5.24 18.87 1.67
N MET A 49 -4.79 17.87 2.42
CA MET A 49 -5.23 16.50 2.25
C MET A 49 -5.98 16.04 3.49
N SER A 50 -7.08 15.33 3.27
CA SER A 50 -7.80 14.59 4.30
C SER A 50 -7.13 13.24 4.45
N VAL A 51 -6.71 12.92 5.66
CA VAL A 51 -5.96 11.70 5.95
C VAL A 51 -6.58 10.93 7.11
N GLU A 52 -6.47 9.62 7.04
CA GLU A 52 -6.81 8.71 8.12
C GLU A 52 -5.53 8.06 8.62
N VAL A 53 -5.26 8.23 9.91
CA VAL A 53 -4.08 7.68 10.56
C VAL A 53 -4.52 6.61 11.54
N GLY A 54 -4.04 5.38 11.35
CA GLY A 54 -4.12 4.34 12.35
C GLY A 54 -3.01 4.56 13.37
N VAL A 55 -3.38 4.68 14.64
CA VAL A 55 -2.47 5.08 15.73
C VAL A 55 -2.49 4.02 16.81
N LEU A 56 -1.31 3.56 17.20
CA LEU A 56 -1.12 2.70 18.36
C LEU A 56 -0.94 3.58 19.59
N GLU A 57 -1.89 3.49 20.52
CA GLU A 57 -1.89 4.21 21.79
C GLU A 57 -1.72 3.22 22.96
N PRO A 58 -0.99 3.59 24.03
CA PRO A 58 -0.97 2.82 25.27
C PRO A 58 -2.32 2.93 25.98
N THR A 59 -2.80 1.83 26.58
CA THR A 59 -4.11 1.84 27.27
C THR A 59 -3.96 2.13 28.78
N ASN A 60 -2.75 1.99 29.35
CA ASN A 60 -2.40 2.18 30.76
C ASN A 60 -0.88 2.43 30.91
N SER A 61 -0.22 1.77 31.87
CA SER A 61 1.23 1.78 32.13
C SER A 61 2.07 1.01 31.10
N GLU A 62 1.50 0.65 29.95
CA GLU A 62 2.22 -0.09 28.92
C GLU A 62 3.15 0.86 28.16
N THR A 63 4.40 0.44 27.97
CA THR A 63 5.33 1.12 27.08
C THR A 63 5.09 0.69 25.65
N LEU A 64 5.03 1.65 24.74
CA LEU A 64 4.98 1.38 23.31
C LEU A 64 6.28 0.69 22.85
N PRO A 65 6.20 -0.29 21.92
CA PRO A 65 7.39 -0.92 21.36
C PRO A 65 8.19 0.08 20.52
N ALA A 66 9.51 -0.12 20.46
CA ALA A 66 10.34 0.56 19.48
C ALA A 66 9.99 0.05 18.08
N MET A 67 9.37 0.90 17.27
CA MET A 67 9.04 0.59 15.87
C MET A 67 9.66 1.63 14.94
N PRO A 68 10.05 1.24 13.72
CA PRO A 68 10.44 2.20 12.68
C PRO A 68 9.27 3.13 12.37
N ASP A 69 9.58 4.39 12.10
CA ASP A 69 8.62 5.36 11.61
C ASP A 69 8.10 4.95 10.22
N ILE A 70 6.78 4.86 10.06
CA ILE A 70 6.14 4.51 8.78
C ILE A 70 6.43 5.53 7.66
N PHE A 71 6.87 6.73 8.00
CA PHE A 71 7.26 7.78 7.06
C PHE A 71 8.76 7.75 6.72
N HIS A 72 9.54 6.84 7.31
CA HIS A 72 10.95 6.67 6.98
C HIS A 72 11.13 6.00 5.61
N LEU A 73 11.62 6.77 4.63
CA LEU A 73 11.95 6.25 3.30
C LEU A 73 13.28 5.49 3.32
N ALA A 74 13.20 4.15 3.34
CA ALA A 74 14.36 3.28 3.13
C ALA A 74 14.71 3.18 1.63
N LYS A 75 15.49 4.13 1.12
CA LYS A 75 15.95 4.10 -0.28
C LYS A 75 16.93 2.93 -0.48
N ARG A 76 16.71 2.12 -1.52
CA ARG A 76 17.64 1.06 -1.92
C ARG A 76 18.97 1.68 -2.36
N SER A 77 20.08 1.10 -1.92
CA SER A 77 21.44 1.56 -2.26
C SER A 77 21.90 1.15 -3.66
N TRP A 78 21.21 0.19 -4.28
CA TRP A 78 21.43 -0.22 -5.66
C TRP A 78 20.10 -0.46 -6.38
N GLU A 79 20.15 -0.37 -7.70
CA GLU A 79 19.07 -0.79 -8.60
C GLU A 79 19.56 -1.96 -9.45
N ASN A 80 18.66 -2.89 -9.74
CA ASN A 80 18.88 -3.90 -10.78
C ASN A 80 17.89 -3.58 -11.90
N THR A 81 18.43 -3.26 -13.08
CA THR A 81 17.65 -2.90 -14.27
C THR A 81 17.84 -3.93 -15.41
N ASP A 82 18.50 -5.06 -15.13
CA ASP A 82 18.76 -6.12 -16.10
C ASP A 82 17.49 -6.92 -16.45
N SER A 83 16.50 -6.92 -15.55
CA SER A 83 15.20 -7.58 -15.73
C SER A 83 14.07 -6.69 -15.22
N PHE A 84 12.98 -6.62 -15.96
CA PHE A 84 11.77 -5.95 -15.54
C PHE A 84 10.81 -6.93 -14.86
N ASN A 85 10.81 -6.91 -13.53
CA ASN A 85 9.87 -7.67 -12.70
C ASN A 85 8.69 -6.79 -12.31
N ALA A 86 7.48 -7.24 -12.65
CA ALA A 86 6.24 -6.54 -12.33
C ALA A 86 5.43 -7.30 -11.29
N VAL A 87 4.65 -6.58 -10.48
CA VAL A 87 3.67 -7.16 -9.56
C VAL A 87 2.30 -6.65 -9.97
N PHE A 88 1.35 -7.56 -10.20
CA PHE A 88 -0.04 -7.21 -10.49
C PHE A 88 -0.94 -7.71 -9.36
N ILE A 89 -1.58 -6.75 -8.68
CA ILE A 89 -2.49 -7.01 -7.56
C ILE A 89 -3.86 -6.44 -7.90
N VAL A 90 -4.83 -7.32 -8.04
CA VAL A 90 -6.25 -6.96 -8.00
C VAL A 90 -6.74 -7.01 -6.55
N PRO A 91 -7.25 -5.90 -5.97
CA PRO A 91 -7.88 -5.95 -4.65
C PRO A 91 -9.17 -6.75 -4.72
N THR A 92 -9.47 -7.52 -3.67
CA THR A 92 -10.73 -8.27 -3.58
C THR A 92 -11.90 -7.30 -3.39
N GLY A 93 -12.82 -7.23 -4.36
CA GLY A 93 -14.05 -6.43 -4.24
C GLY A 93 -14.97 -6.57 -5.44
N ILE A 94 -16.27 -6.73 -5.18
CA ILE A 94 -17.30 -6.63 -6.22
C ILE A 94 -17.31 -5.19 -6.78
N GLY A 95 -17.41 -5.03 -8.10
CA GLY A 95 -17.51 -3.73 -8.75
C GLY A 95 -16.19 -3.03 -9.07
N ALA A 96 -15.05 -3.71 -8.96
CA ALA A 96 -13.82 -3.25 -9.60
C ALA A 96 -13.97 -3.34 -11.14
N GLU A 97 -13.48 -2.33 -11.87
CA GLU A 97 -13.49 -2.33 -13.35
C GLU A 97 -12.64 -3.46 -13.94
N ILE A 98 -11.63 -3.92 -13.18
CA ILE A 98 -10.76 -5.06 -13.50
C ILE A 98 -10.68 -5.93 -12.25
N GLY A 99 -10.95 -7.23 -12.38
CA GLY A 99 -10.88 -8.17 -11.26
C GLY A 99 -12.13 -8.24 -10.39
N GLY A 100 -13.21 -7.57 -10.81
CA GLY A 100 -14.49 -7.55 -10.10
C GLY A 100 -15.36 -8.76 -10.40
N HIS A 101 -15.03 -9.53 -11.43
CA HIS A 101 -15.74 -10.73 -11.88
C HIS A 101 -14.77 -11.92 -12.02
N ALA A 102 -15.32 -13.13 -12.07
CA ALA A 102 -14.49 -14.33 -12.22
C ALA A 102 -13.70 -14.30 -13.55
N GLY A 103 -12.37 -14.21 -13.45
CA GLY A 103 -11.45 -14.31 -14.59
C GLY A 103 -11.29 -13.06 -15.45
N ASP A 104 -11.93 -11.94 -15.11
CA ASP A 104 -11.83 -10.70 -15.90
C ASP A 104 -10.47 -9.99 -15.76
N ALA A 105 -9.70 -10.30 -14.71
CA ALA A 105 -8.33 -9.81 -14.53
C ALA A 105 -7.29 -10.58 -15.34
N THR A 106 -7.61 -11.79 -15.80
CA THR A 106 -6.69 -12.65 -16.54
C THR A 106 -6.15 -11.99 -17.83
N PRO A 107 -6.97 -11.37 -18.70
CA PRO A 107 -6.46 -10.73 -19.91
C PRO A 107 -5.46 -9.60 -19.59
N VAL A 108 -5.68 -8.87 -18.50
CA VAL A 108 -4.78 -7.81 -18.03
C VAL A 108 -3.46 -8.41 -17.54
N ALA A 109 -3.52 -9.52 -16.79
CA ALA A 109 -2.32 -10.25 -16.37
C ALA A 109 -1.51 -10.73 -17.58
N ARG A 110 -2.16 -11.32 -18.60
CA ARG A 110 -1.48 -11.76 -19.83
C ARG A 110 -0.88 -10.59 -20.61
N MET A 111 -1.56 -9.45 -20.68
CA MET A 111 -1.03 -8.25 -21.32
C MET A 111 0.23 -7.73 -20.60
N LEU A 112 0.18 -7.64 -19.26
CA LEU A 112 1.33 -7.20 -18.45
C LEU A 112 2.50 -8.17 -18.57
N ALA A 113 2.24 -9.47 -18.63
CA ALA A 113 3.25 -10.50 -18.86
C ALA A 113 3.99 -10.36 -20.20
N GLN A 114 3.37 -9.79 -21.24
CA GLN A 114 4.05 -9.55 -22.53
C GLN A 114 5.05 -8.39 -22.50
N VAL A 115 4.98 -7.52 -21.48
CA VAL A 115 5.83 -6.33 -21.38
C VAL A 115 6.83 -6.40 -20.24
N CYS A 116 6.89 -7.51 -19.49
CA CYS A 116 7.83 -7.74 -18.40
C CYS A 116 8.49 -9.11 -18.50
N ASP A 117 9.66 -9.27 -17.88
CA ASP A 117 10.38 -10.54 -17.86
C ASP A 117 9.75 -11.52 -16.88
N THR A 118 9.18 -11.03 -15.78
CA THR A 118 8.48 -11.84 -14.78
C THR A 118 7.30 -11.07 -14.20
N LEU A 119 6.12 -11.70 -14.20
CA LEU A 119 4.91 -11.16 -13.60
C LEU A 119 4.58 -11.89 -12.30
N ILE A 120 4.70 -11.22 -11.17
CA ILE A 120 4.26 -11.72 -9.87
C ILE A 120 2.78 -11.37 -9.68
N THR A 121 1.96 -12.36 -9.35
CA THR A 121 0.51 -12.20 -9.18
C THR A 121 -0.03 -13.06 -8.03
N HIS A 122 -1.34 -13.01 -7.79
CA HIS A 122 -2.01 -13.70 -6.69
C HIS A 122 -3.31 -14.38 -7.15
N PRO A 123 -3.93 -15.23 -6.31
CA PRO A 123 -5.06 -16.08 -6.68
C PRO A 123 -6.25 -15.35 -7.33
N ASN A 124 -6.57 -14.14 -6.88
CA ASN A 124 -7.77 -13.46 -7.39
C ASN A 124 -7.62 -12.90 -8.81
N VAL A 125 -6.42 -13.01 -9.41
CA VAL A 125 -6.16 -12.49 -10.74
C VAL A 125 -6.37 -13.54 -11.82
N VAL A 126 -5.81 -14.74 -11.62
CA VAL A 126 -5.69 -15.75 -12.68
C VAL A 126 -6.62 -16.94 -12.49
N ASN A 127 -7.29 -17.05 -11.34
CA ASN A 127 -8.26 -18.10 -11.07
C ASN A 127 -9.67 -17.64 -11.38
N ALA A 128 -10.45 -18.52 -12.01
CA ALA A 128 -11.87 -18.35 -12.24
C ALA A 128 -12.58 -19.70 -12.23
N SER A 129 -13.26 -20.04 -11.14
CA SER A 129 -13.83 -21.38 -10.93
C SER A 129 -12.75 -22.47 -11.12
N ASP A 130 -12.91 -23.35 -12.10
CA ASP A 130 -11.97 -24.45 -12.39
C ASP A 130 -10.87 -24.06 -13.39
N VAL A 131 -10.79 -22.78 -13.77
CA VAL A 131 -9.83 -22.26 -14.74
C VAL A 131 -8.71 -21.51 -14.01
N ASN A 132 -7.47 -21.80 -14.42
CA ASN A 132 -6.30 -20.99 -14.11
C ASN A 132 -5.62 -20.61 -15.43
N GLU A 133 -5.52 -19.31 -15.71
CA GLU A 133 -4.91 -18.78 -16.94
C GLU A 133 -3.67 -17.93 -16.62
N MET A 134 -2.79 -18.46 -15.78
CA MET A 134 -1.52 -17.82 -15.50
C MET A 134 -0.65 -17.74 -16.77
N PRO A 135 0.02 -16.59 -17.04
CA PRO A 135 0.98 -16.49 -18.14
C PRO A 135 2.24 -17.30 -17.86
N ASP A 136 2.96 -17.67 -18.92
CA ASP A 136 4.14 -18.55 -18.84
C ASP A 136 5.28 -17.99 -17.96
N ASN A 137 5.46 -16.67 -17.93
CA ASN A 137 6.40 -15.97 -17.06
C ASN A 137 5.77 -15.48 -15.75
N GLY A 138 4.64 -16.08 -15.36
CA GLY A 138 3.92 -15.76 -14.13
C GLY A 138 4.47 -16.49 -12.90
N LEU A 139 4.66 -15.75 -11.81
CA LEU A 139 4.88 -16.30 -10.48
C LEU A 139 3.64 -16.08 -9.63
N TYR A 140 3.06 -17.18 -9.16
CA TYR A 140 1.86 -17.19 -8.34
C TYR A 140 2.24 -17.19 -6.85
N VAL A 141 1.84 -16.16 -6.11
CA VAL A 141 2.15 -16.02 -4.68
C VAL A 141 0.87 -16.05 -3.85
N GLU A 142 0.86 -16.90 -2.83
CA GLU A 142 -0.19 -16.97 -1.81
C GLU A 142 0.45 -16.87 -0.41
N GLY A 143 -0.30 -16.30 0.54
CA GLY A 143 0.13 -16.24 1.94
C GLY A 143 -0.04 -17.60 2.62
N SER A 144 0.93 -17.98 3.45
CA SER A 144 0.87 -19.15 4.34
C SER A 144 0.19 -18.86 5.66
#